data_AF-A0A0K2QU26-F1
#
_entry.id   AF-A0A0K2QU26-F1
#
_cell.length_a   1.000
_cell.length_b   1.000
_cell.length_c   1.000
_cell.angle_alpha   90.00
_cell.angle_beta   90.00
_cell.angle_gamma   90.00
#
_symmetry.space_group_name_H-M   'P 1'
#
loop_
_entity.id
_entity.type
_entity.pdbx_description
1 polymer ?
#
loop_
_entity_poly.entity_id
_entity_poly.type
_entity_poly.pdbx_seq_one_letter_code
_entity_poly.pdbx_strand_id
1 'polypeptide(L)'
;ALLIDDIQFFANKERSQEEFFHTFNALLEGDQQIILTSDRYPKEINGVEDRLKSRFGWGLTVAIEPPELETRVAILMKKADENDIRLPGEVAFFIAKRLRSNVRELEGALNRVIANANFTGRAITIDFVREALRDLLALQEKLVTID
;
A
#
# COMPACT_ATOMS: atom_id res chain seq x y z
N ALA A 1 -19.01 9.37 11.18
CA ALA A 1 -17.98 8.33 11.09
C ALA A 1 -16.61 8.98 11.29
N LEU A 2 -15.68 8.29 11.96
CA LEU A 2 -14.28 8.69 12.12
C LEU A 2 -13.39 7.71 11.35
N LEU A 3 -12.50 8.24 10.50
CA LEU A 3 -11.50 7.45 9.79
C LEU A 3 -10.12 7.95 10.22
N ILE A 4 -9.26 7.04 10.67
CA ILE A 4 -7.89 7.35 11.06
C ILE A 4 -6.94 6.40 10.34
N ASP A 5 -5.91 6.98 9.75
CA ASP A 5 -4.82 6.26 9.13
C ASP A 5 -3.64 6.12 10.11
N ASP A 6 -2.91 5.00 10.03
CA ASP A 6 -1.65 4.74 10.73
C ASP A 6 -1.68 4.96 12.26
N ILE A 7 -2.57 4.25 12.96
CA ILE A 7 -2.71 4.38 14.43
C ILE A 7 -1.42 4.09 15.22
N GLN A 8 -0.44 3.40 14.65
CA GLN A 8 0.87 3.16 15.26
C GLN A 8 1.62 4.46 15.58
N PHE A 9 1.31 5.58 14.92
CA PHE A 9 1.90 6.88 15.23
C PHE A 9 1.49 7.46 16.58
N PHE A 10 0.48 6.89 17.25
CA PHE A 10 0.15 7.24 18.64
C PHE A 10 1.11 6.65 19.66
N ALA A 11 1.95 5.69 19.28
CA ALA A 11 2.93 5.07 20.17
C ALA A 11 3.76 6.11 20.93
N ASN A 12 3.87 5.94 22.24
CA ASN A 12 4.59 6.79 23.19
C ASN A 12 4.09 8.26 23.27
N LYS A 13 2.96 8.60 22.66
CA LYS A 13 2.32 9.92 22.76
C LYS A 13 1.18 9.89 23.78
N GLU A 14 1.52 9.79 25.07
CA GLU A 14 0.56 9.60 26.18
C GLU A 14 -0.66 10.53 26.11
N ARG A 15 -0.45 11.85 25.99
CA ARG A 15 -1.55 12.80 25.89
C ARG A 15 -2.44 12.57 24.67
N SER A 16 -1.85 12.24 23.51
CA SER A 16 -2.62 11.96 22.31
C SER A 16 -3.41 10.65 22.42
N GLN A 17 -2.85 9.65 23.10
CA GLN A 17 -3.53 8.39 23.39
C GLN A 17 -4.71 8.60 24.36
N GLU A 18 -4.54 9.44 25.38
CA GLU A 18 -5.59 9.78 26.34
C GLU A 18 -6.77 10.50 25.67
N GLU A 19 -6.50 11.57 24.92
CA GLU A 19 -7.54 12.30 24.19
C GLU A 19 -8.23 11.43 23.14
N PHE A 20 -7.46 10.58 22.45
CA PHE A 20 -8.02 9.64 21.50
C PHE A 20 -8.90 8.59 22.17
N PHE A 21 -8.54 8.10 23.36
CA PHE A 21 -9.37 7.17 24.12
C PHE A 21 -10.73 7.79 24.48
N HIS A 22 -10.77 9.04 24.93
CA HIS A 22 -12.04 9.73 25.21
C HIS A 22 -12.87 9.92 23.95
N THR A 23 -12.24 10.37 22.87
CA THR A 23 -12.88 10.52 21.56
C THR A 23 -13.47 9.19 21.08
N PHE A 24 -12.70 8.12 21.12
CA PHE A 24 -13.12 6.78 20.71
C PHE A 24 -14.36 6.32 21.49
N ASN A 25 -14.38 6.51 22.82
CA ASN A 25 -15.54 6.14 23.65
C ASN A 25 -16.78 6.93 23.28
N ALA A 26 -16.66 8.26 23.18
CA ALA A 26 -17.81 9.12 22.87
C ALA A 26 -18.42 8.77 21.49
N LEU A 27 -17.58 8.44 20.51
CA LEU A 27 -18.03 8.00 19.18
C LEU A 27 -18.71 6.63 19.23
N LEU A 28 -18.13 5.69 19.97
CA LEU A 28 -18.69 4.34 20.11
C LEU A 28 -20.04 4.36 20.84
N GLU A 29 -20.16 5.12 21.93
CA GLU A 29 -21.40 5.32 22.69
C GLU A 29 -22.47 6.04 21.87
N GLY A 30 -22.05 6.87 20.91
CA GLY A 30 -22.93 7.55 19.96
C GLY A 30 -23.25 6.74 18.70
N ASP A 31 -22.98 5.42 18.67
CA ASP A 31 -23.16 4.53 17.52
C ASP A 31 -22.50 5.04 16.22
N GLN A 32 -21.41 5.80 16.35
CA GLN A 32 -20.69 6.34 15.20
C GLN A 32 -19.65 5.34 14.69
N GLN A 33 -19.66 5.10 13.37
CA GLN A 33 -18.69 4.19 12.75
C GLN A 33 -17.25 4.71 12.89
N ILE A 34 -16.34 3.83 13.32
CA ILE A 34 -14.91 4.10 13.43
C ILE A 34 -14.17 3.12 12.51
N ILE A 35 -13.29 3.64 11.65
CA ILE A 35 -12.41 2.86 10.77
C ILE A 35 -10.98 3.29 11.06
N LEU A 36 -10.14 2.31 11.39
CA LEU A 36 -8.73 2.52 11.73
C LEU A 36 -7.88 1.66 10.81
N THR A 37 -6.74 2.19 10.37
CA THR A 37 -5.70 1.40 9.69
C THR A 37 -4.45 1.32 10.57
N SER A 38 -3.69 0.24 10.41
CA SER A 38 -2.38 0.10 11.03
C SER A 38 -1.47 -0.74 10.15
N ASP A 39 -0.17 -0.50 10.22
CA ASP A 39 0.85 -1.31 9.58
C ASP A 39 1.13 -2.64 10.31
N ARG A 40 0.57 -2.81 11.51
CA ARG A 40 0.76 -3.98 12.38
C ARG A 40 -0.54 -4.36 13.07
N TYR A 41 -0.60 -5.58 13.61
CA TYR A 41 -1.74 -5.94 14.45
C TYR A 41 -1.77 -5.09 15.72
N PRO A 42 -2.95 -4.72 16.26
CA PRO A 42 -3.05 -3.90 17.47
C PRO A 42 -2.20 -4.38 18.65
N LYS A 43 -2.08 -5.71 18.83
CA LYS A 43 -1.29 -6.31 19.91
C LYS A 43 0.22 -6.07 19.76
N GLU A 44 0.70 -5.84 18.54
CA GLU A 44 2.11 -5.69 18.18
C GLU A 44 2.58 -4.22 18.15
N ILE A 45 1.66 -3.27 18.38
CA ILE A 45 1.98 -1.84 18.40
C ILE A 45 2.63 -1.49 19.75
N ASN A 46 3.95 -1.50 19.80
CA ASN A 46 4.71 -1.10 20.99
C ASN A 46 4.48 0.38 21.32
N GLY A 47 4.37 0.72 22.61
CA GLY A 47 4.18 2.10 23.07
C GLY A 47 2.73 2.60 23.01
N VAL A 48 1.76 1.79 22.57
CA VAL A 48 0.33 2.06 22.73
C VAL A 48 -0.19 1.37 24.00
N GLU A 49 -1.00 2.08 24.78
CA GLU A 49 -1.62 1.58 26.00
C GLU A 49 -2.53 0.36 25.75
N ASP A 50 -2.50 -0.62 26.65
CA ASP A 50 -3.23 -1.87 26.50
C ASP A 50 -4.76 -1.68 26.40
N ARG A 51 -5.29 -0.60 27.01
CA ARG A 51 -6.71 -0.24 26.87
C ARG A 51 -7.06 0.12 25.44
N LEU A 52 -6.22 0.88 24.74
CA LEU A 52 -6.44 1.22 23.33
C LEU A 52 -6.30 -0.01 22.44
N LYS A 53 -5.27 -0.83 22.66
CA LYS A 53 -5.08 -2.11 21.93
C LYS A 53 -6.29 -3.02 22.03
N SER A 54 -6.87 -3.12 23.22
CA SER A 54 -8.08 -3.92 23.46
C SER A 54 -9.28 -3.39 22.67
N ARG A 55 -9.43 -2.07 22.57
CA ARG A 55 -10.50 -1.42 21.79
C ARG A 55 -10.34 -1.61 20.30
N PHE A 56 -9.12 -1.56 19.79
CA PHE A 56 -8.85 -1.82 18.37
C PHE A 56 -9.22 -3.26 17.98
N GLY A 57 -9.00 -4.22 18.89
CA GLY A 57 -9.35 -5.62 18.70
C GLY A 57 -10.81 -5.98 18.96
N TRP A 58 -11.63 -5.08 19.52
CA TRP A 58 -13.06 -5.33 19.75
C TRP A 58 -13.90 -5.29 18.47
N GLY A 59 -13.41 -4.61 17.44
CA GLY A 59 -14.08 -4.51 16.15
C GLY A 59 -13.69 -5.61 15.17
N LEU A 60 -14.17 -5.45 13.93
CA LEU A 60 -13.74 -6.28 12.81
C LEU A 60 -12.29 -5.93 12.44
N THR A 61 -11.36 -6.85 12.71
CA THR A 61 -9.97 -6.73 12.28
C THR A 61 -9.76 -7.54 11.01
N VAL A 62 -9.34 -6.90 9.93
CA VAL A 62 -9.05 -7.54 8.64
C VAL A 62 -7.62 -7.22 8.24
N ALA A 63 -6.85 -8.25 7.93
CA ALA A 63 -5.51 -8.11 7.38
C ALA A 63 -5.58 -7.82 5.87
N ILE A 64 -4.76 -6.89 5.40
CA ILE A 64 -4.55 -6.66 3.97
C ILE A 64 -3.26 -7.36 3.57
N GLU A 65 -3.40 -8.43 2.80
CA GLU A 65 -2.26 -9.19 2.30
C GLU A 65 -1.73 -8.62 0.97
N PRO A 66 -0.44 -8.80 0.65
CA PRO A 66 0.10 -8.45 -0.66
C PRO A 66 -0.69 -9.14 -1.79
N PRO A 67 -1.00 -8.42 -2.89
CA PRO A 67 -1.78 -8.98 -3.98
C PRO A 67 -1.02 -10.09 -4.73
N GLU A 68 -1.74 -11.13 -5.12
CA GLU A 68 -1.23 -12.18 -6.02
C GLU A 68 -0.93 -11.65 -7.43
N LEU A 69 -0.20 -12.43 -8.24
CA LEU A 69 0.24 -12.01 -9.57
C LEU A 69 -0.92 -11.53 -10.45
N GLU A 70 -2.01 -12.27 -10.49
CA GLU A 70 -3.20 -11.94 -11.29
C GLU A 70 -3.78 -10.58 -10.86
N THR A 71 -3.89 -10.37 -9.55
CA THR A 71 -4.35 -9.11 -8.96
C THR A 71 -3.39 -7.96 -9.26
N ARG A 72 -2.06 -8.18 -9.21
CA ARG A 72 -1.06 -7.18 -9.59
C ARG A 72 -1.18 -6.76 -11.05
N VAL A 73 -1.40 -7.71 -11.95
CA VAL A 73 -1.65 -7.41 -13.37
C VAL A 73 -2.93 -6.60 -13.53
N ALA A 74 -4.02 -7.00 -12.87
CA ALA A 74 -5.30 -6.27 -12.92
C ALA A 74 -5.16 -4.83 -12.38
N ILE A 75 -4.42 -4.64 -11.29
CA ILE A 75 -4.11 -3.30 -10.74
C ILE A 75 -3.36 -2.46 -11.77
N LEU A 76 -2.29 -2.97 -12.38
CA LEU A 76 -1.51 -2.23 -13.38
C LEU A 76 -2.36 -1.86 -14.60
N MET A 77 -3.16 -2.80 -15.11
CA MET A 77 -4.04 -2.56 -16.25
C MET A 77 -5.10 -1.50 -15.92
N LYS A 78 -5.74 -1.61 -14.76
CA LYS A 78 -6.74 -0.63 -14.30
C LYS A 78 -6.13 0.75 -14.09
N LYS A 79 -4.95 0.83 -13.47
CA LYS A 79 -4.24 2.10 -13.26
C LYS A 79 -3.77 2.73 -14.56
N ALA A 80 -3.36 1.93 -15.54
CA ALA A 80 -3.01 2.44 -16.87
C ALA A 80 -4.23 3.03 -17.59
N ASP A 81 -5.36 2.33 -17.52
CA ASP A 81 -6.66 2.79 -18.05
C ASP A 81 -7.12 4.09 -17.37
N GLU A 82 -7.03 4.19 -16.04
CA GLU A 82 -7.30 5.43 -15.27
C GLU A 82 -6.41 6.62 -15.67
N ASN A 83 -5.26 6.37 -16.31
CA ASN A 83 -4.33 7.40 -16.79
C ASN A 83 -4.39 7.59 -18.32
N ASP A 84 -5.39 7.01 -19.01
CA ASP A 84 -5.53 7.04 -20.48
C ASP A 84 -4.31 6.47 -21.23
N ILE A 85 -3.60 5.51 -20.62
CA ILE A 85 -2.43 4.87 -21.20
C ILE A 85 -2.76 3.47 -21.69
N ARG A 86 -2.49 3.22 -22.97
CA ARG A 86 -2.52 1.87 -23.53
C ARG A 86 -1.31 1.07 -23.05
N LEU A 87 -1.51 0.26 -22.01
CA LEU A 87 -0.52 -0.70 -21.53
C LEU A 87 -0.79 -2.10 -22.13
N PRO A 88 0.12 -2.68 -22.93
CA PRO A 88 -0.03 -4.05 -23.40
C PRO A 88 -0.04 -5.06 -22.25
N GLY A 89 -0.91 -6.06 -22.29
CA GLY A 89 -1.07 -7.05 -21.22
C GLY A 89 0.22 -7.83 -20.92
N GLU A 90 1.04 -8.11 -21.93
CA GLU A 90 2.36 -8.74 -21.76
C GLU A 90 3.34 -7.86 -20.98
N VAL A 91 3.24 -6.54 -21.13
CA VAL A 91 4.06 -5.57 -20.38
C VAL A 91 3.58 -5.50 -18.93
N ALA A 92 2.26 -5.43 -18.70
CA ALA A 92 1.70 -5.49 -17.35
C ALA A 92 2.11 -6.77 -16.63
N PHE A 93 2.04 -7.92 -17.31
CA PHE A 93 2.50 -9.20 -16.80
C PHE A 93 4.01 -9.19 -16.49
N PHE A 94 4.83 -8.63 -17.38
CA PHE A 94 6.27 -8.51 -17.17
C PHE A 94 6.60 -7.70 -15.91
N ILE A 95 5.96 -6.54 -15.72
CA ILE A 95 6.14 -5.69 -14.54
C ILE A 95 5.66 -6.43 -13.28
N ALA A 96 4.43 -6.97 -13.28
CA ALA A 96 3.85 -7.66 -12.13
C ALA A 96 4.60 -8.92 -11.70
N LYS A 97 5.28 -9.61 -12.64
CA LYS A 97 6.10 -10.79 -12.35
C LYS A 97 7.41 -10.42 -11.64
N ARG A 98 7.97 -9.25 -11.96
CA ARG A 98 9.24 -8.76 -11.40
C ARG A 98 9.06 -7.97 -10.11
N LEU A 99 7.92 -7.29 -9.94
CA LEU A 99 7.62 -6.51 -8.74
C LEU A 99 6.63 -7.28 -7.85
N ARG A 100 7.15 -7.83 -6.74
CA ARG A 100 6.41 -8.73 -5.83
C ARG A 100 6.09 -8.12 -4.47
N SER A 101 6.41 -6.85 -4.28
CA SER A 101 6.31 -6.12 -3.01
C SER A 101 4.86 -5.66 -2.74
N ASN A 102 4.61 -4.36 -2.81
CA ASN A 102 3.32 -3.75 -2.47
C ASN A 102 2.74 -2.95 -3.64
N VAL A 103 1.46 -2.60 -3.54
CA VAL A 103 0.74 -1.86 -4.60
C VAL A 103 1.38 -0.50 -4.90
N ARG A 104 1.93 0.20 -3.89
CA ARG A 104 2.58 1.50 -4.08
C ARG A 104 3.81 1.39 -4.99
N GLU A 105 4.59 0.31 -4.89
CA GLU A 105 5.71 0.07 -5.79
C GLU A 105 5.26 -0.26 -7.22
N LEU A 106 4.16 -1.01 -7.40
CA LEU A 106 3.59 -1.26 -8.73
C LEU A 106 3.14 0.05 -9.38
N GLU A 107 2.44 0.90 -8.64
CA GLU A 107 2.00 2.22 -9.12
C GLU A 107 3.20 3.12 -9.42
N GLY A 108 4.21 3.14 -8.56
CA GLY A 108 5.45 3.89 -8.78
C GLY A 108 6.18 3.45 -10.05
N ALA A 109 6.26 2.15 -10.31
CA ALA A 109 6.84 1.62 -11.54
C ALA A 109 6.01 2.00 -12.77
N LEU A 110 4.69 1.87 -12.71
CA LEU A 110 3.81 2.29 -13.81
C LEU A 110 3.96 3.79 -14.10
N ASN A 111 3.92 4.64 -13.08
CA ASN A 111 4.12 6.08 -13.22
C ASN A 111 5.46 6.42 -13.87
N ARG A 112 6.53 5.70 -13.51
CA ARG A 112 7.85 5.88 -14.12
C ARG A 112 7.83 5.48 -15.60
N VAL A 113 7.19 4.36 -15.96
CA VAL A 113 7.02 3.93 -17.35
C VAL A 113 6.24 4.98 -18.15
N ILE A 114 5.11 5.46 -17.63
CA ILE A 114 4.26 6.48 -18.26
C ILE A 114 5.04 7.78 -18.48
N ALA A 115 5.73 8.26 -17.43
CA ALA A 115 6.51 9.49 -17.52
C ALA A 115 7.61 9.39 -18.58
N ASN A 116 8.33 8.26 -18.65
CA ASN A 116 9.35 8.05 -19.68
C ASN A 116 8.73 7.97 -21.09
N ALA A 117 7.55 7.35 -21.24
CA ALA A 117 6.89 7.20 -22.54
C ALA A 117 6.43 8.56 -23.05
N ASN A 118 5.84 9.37 -22.17
CA ASN A 118 5.43 10.75 -22.47
C ASN A 118 6.62 11.64 -22.83
N PHE A 119 7.74 11.51 -22.10
CA PHE A 119 8.94 12.30 -22.36
C PHE A 119 9.63 11.93 -23.68
N THR A 120 9.65 10.65 -24.03
CA THR A 120 10.37 10.14 -25.23
C THR A 120 9.48 9.97 -26.45
N GLY A 121 8.16 10.03 -26.30
CA GLY A 121 7.19 9.70 -27.35
C GLY A 121 7.23 8.24 -27.81
N ARG A 122 7.92 7.35 -27.08
CA ARG A 122 8.07 5.94 -27.45
C ARG A 122 6.89 5.11 -26.98
N ALA A 123 6.54 4.10 -27.78
CA ALA A 123 5.54 3.11 -27.37
C ALA A 123 6.04 2.28 -26.18
N ILE A 124 5.12 1.94 -25.28
CA ILE A 124 5.40 1.10 -24.11
C ILE A 124 5.52 -0.36 -24.55
N THR A 125 6.76 -0.83 -24.69
CA THR A 125 7.13 -2.23 -24.99
C THR A 125 7.91 -2.84 -23.83
N ILE A 126 8.13 -4.16 -23.84
CA ILE A 126 8.93 -4.84 -22.80
C ILE A 126 10.35 -4.26 -22.72
N ASP A 127 11.00 -4.02 -23.86
CA ASP A 127 12.35 -3.46 -23.91
C ASP A 127 12.39 -2.03 -23.37
N PHE A 128 11.39 -1.22 -23.71
CA PHE A 128 11.23 0.13 -23.16
C PHE A 128 11.09 0.09 -21.63
N VAL A 129 10.29 -0.82 -21.10
CA VAL A 129 10.11 -0.97 -19.64
C VAL A 129 11.39 -1.43 -18.96
N ARG A 130 12.17 -2.34 -19.57
CA ARG A 130 13.48 -2.74 -19.03
C ARG A 130 14.44 -1.57 -18.90
N GLU A 131 14.42 -0.66 -19.87
CA GLU A 131 15.22 0.57 -19.85
C GLU A 131 14.71 1.52 -18.77
N ALA A 132 13.40 1.84 -18.78
CA ALA A 132 12.78 2.80 -17.87
C ALA A 132 12.86 2.37 -16.39
N LEU A 133 12.84 1.06 -16.12
CA LEU A 133 12.87 0.49 -14.77
C LEU A 133 14.20 -0.18 -14.41
N ARG A 134 15.27 0.03 -15.17
CA ARG A 134 16.56 -0.68 -15.02
C ARG A 134 17.05 -0.74 -13.57
N ASP A 135 17.17 0.41 -12.90
CA ASP A 135 17.70 0.49 -11.53
C ASP A 135 16.76 -0.20 -10.53
N LEU A 136 15.45 -0.04 -10.73
CA LEU A 136 14.43 -0.61 -9.86
C LEU A 136 14.40 -2.14 -9.97
N LEU A 137 14.52 -2.68 -11.18
CA LEU A 137 14.61 -4.12 -11.41
C LEU A 137 15.91 -4.72 -10.85
N ALA A 138 17.04 -4.01 -10.97
CA ALA A 138 18.31 -4.45 -10.41
C ALA A 138 18.31 -4.52 -8.87
N LEU A 139 17.61 -3.60 -8.20
CA LEU A 139 17.42 -3.63 -6.75
C LEU A 139 16.61 -4.86 -6.31
N GLN A 140 15.54 -5.18 -7.04
CA GLN A 140 14.70 -6.36 -6.76
C GLN A 140 15.46 -7.67 -6.94
N GLU A 141 16.32 -7.80 -7.96
CA GLU A 141 17.13 -9.00 -8.16
C GLU A 141 18.12 -9.24 -7.00
N LYS A 142 18.72 -8.17 -6.45
CA LYS A 142 19.64 -8.29 -5.30
C LYS A 142 18.95 -8.79 -4.04
N LEU A 143 17.72 -8.33 -3.77
CA LEU A 143 16.95 -8.73 -2.60
C LEU A 143 16.60 -10.23 -2.61
N VAL A 144 16.41 -10.82 -3.80
CA VAL A 144 16.10 -12.25 -3.96
C VAL A 144 17.35 -13.15 -3.82
N THR A 145 18.55 -12.59 -3.96
CA THR A 145 19.82 -13.35 -3.91
C THR A 145 20.50 -13.37 -2.53
N ILE A 146 19.90 -12.76 -1.49
CA ILE A 146 20.48 -12.69 -0.14
C ILE A 146 19.99 -13.83 0.78
N ASP A 147 19.19 -14.77 0.25
CA ASP A 147 18.84 -16.02 0.92
C ASP A 147 19.80 -17.17 0.56
#